data_AF-A0A452GFB2-F1
#
_entry.id   AF-A0A452GFB2-F1
#
_cell.length_a   1.000
_cell.length_b   1.000
_cell.length_c   1.000
_cell.angle_alpha   90.00
_cell.angle_beta   90.00
_cell.angle_gamma   90.00
#
_symmetry.space_group_name_H-M   'P 1'
#
loop_
_entity.id
_entity.type
_entity.pdbx_description
1 polymer ?
#
loop_
_entity_poly.entity_id
_entity_poly.type
_entity_poly.pdbx_seq_one_letter_code
_entity_poly.pdbx_strand_id
1 'polypeptide(L)'
;WSDPYPSYHIACPVNDEIPVEEQSYFSTVKIIYTVGYSISISSLTLAVTVLIAFRRLRCPRNYIHIQLFLTFILKTIAIFIKDAVLFQKDDIDHCSFSTTECKISVAFCHYFMMTNFMWLLVEALYLNCLLLSSFPHGRRYFWWLVLFGWGFPTFFTVVWILAKLYFEDTACWDINQGSPYWWLIKGPIIISVGVNFILFINIIRILLKKLDPRQINFNNSCQYR
;
A
#
# COMPACT_ATOMS: atom_id res chain seq x y z
N TRP A 1 1.74 -31.27 40.38
CA TRP A 1 1.79 -30.97 38.94
C TRP A 1 3.18 -31.31 38.46
N SER A 2 3.30 -32.31 37.59
CA SER A 2 4.56 -32.70 36.95
C SER A 2 4.71 -31.96 35.63
N ASP A 3 5.93 -31.62 35.25
CA ASP A 3 6.21 -31.01 33.96
C ASP A 3 5.74 -31.93 32.82
N PRO A 4 5.16 -31.37 31.75
CA PRO A 4 4.71 -32.15 30.60
C PRO A 4 5.89 -32.89 29.94
N TYR A 5 5.69 -34.18 29.69
CA TYR A 5 6.66 -35.06 29.03
C TYR A 5 6.03 -35.70 27.77
N PRO A 6 6.71 -35.70 26.61
CA PRO A 6 8.05 -35.17 26.37
C PRO A 6 8.09 -33.63 26.32
N SER A 7 9.30 -33.07 26.46
CA SER A 7 9.54 -31.62 26.34
C SER A 7 8.96 -31.09 25.02
N TYR A 8 8.36 -29.90 25.05
CA TYR A 8 7.65 -29.28 23.91
C TYR A 8 8.48 -29.27 22.61
N HIS A 9 9.80 -29.11 22.72
CA HIS A 9 10.73 -29.15 21.57
C HIS A 9 10.76 -30.50 20.85
N ILE A 10 10.44 -31.59 21.55
CA ILE A 10 10.39 -32.97 21.02
C ILE A 10 8.99 -33.27 20.46
N ALA A 11 7.96 -32.61 20.98
CA ALA A 11 6.57 -32.81 20.58
C ALA A 11 6.17 -32.02 19.31
N CYS A 12 7.07 -31.21 18.75
CA CYS A 12 6.83 -30.47 17.52
C CYS A 12 7.18 -31.38 16.33
N PRO A 13 6.19 -31.94 15.60
CA PRO A 13 6.50 -32.66 14.37
C PRO A 13 6.95 -31.65 13.33
N VAL A 14 8.26 -31.57 13.09
CA VAL A 14 8.79 -30.94 11.89
C VAL A 14 8.54 -31.92 10.75
N ASN A 15 7.37 -31.82 10.11
CA ASN A 15 7.14 -32.47 8.82
C ASN A 15 7.95 -31.69 7.77
N ASP A 16 9.25 -31.99 7.66
CA ASP A 16 10.18 -31.43 6.66
C ASP A 16 9.95 -32.03 5.26
N GLU A 17 8.72 -32.00 4.77
CA GLU A 17 8.45 -32.31 3.36
C GLU A 17 7.45 -31.30 2.79
N ILE A 18 7.89 -30.05 2.65
CA ILE A 18 7.29 -29.13 1.68
C ILE A 18 7.70 -29.66 0.29
N PRO A 19 6.78 -29.86 -0.66
CA PRO A 19 7.13 -30.33 -1.99
C PRO A 19 8.18 -29.41 -2.63
N VAL A 20 9.27 -29.97 -3.15
CA VAL A 20 10.39 -29.25 -3.79
C VAL A 20 9.90 -28.24 -4.86
N GLU A 21 8.76 -28.54 -5.49
CA GLU A 21 8.09 -27.69 -6.48
C GLU A 21 7.53 -26.39 -5.87
N GLU A 22 6.94 -26.43 -4.67
CA GLU A 22 6.44 -25.24 -3.97
C GLU A 22 7.59 -24.33 -3.50
N GLN A 23 8.68 -24.91 -2.99
CA GLN A 23 9.84 -24.14 -2.53
C GLN A 23 10.55 -23.40 -3.68
N SER A 24 10.61 -24.02 -4.87
CA SER A 24 11.10 -23.41 -6.10
C SER A 24 10.21 -22.25 -6.57
N TYR A 25 8.89 -22.42 -6.50
CA TYR A 25 7.93 -21.37 -6.84
C TYR A 25 8.07 -20.14 -5.92
N PHE A 26 8.07 -20.33 -4.60
CA PHE A 26 8.21 -19.24 -3.63
C PHE A 26 9.56 -18.51 -3.79
N SER A 27 10.64 -19.24 -4.03
CA SER A 27 11.97 -18.66 -4.27
C SER A 27 12.00 -17.82 -5.55
N THR A 28 11.40 -18.31 -6.63
CA THR A 28 11.33 -17.58 -7.91
C THR A 28 10.52 -16.30 -7.76
N VAL A 29 9.33 -16.38 -7.14
CA VAL A 29 8.50 -15.21 -6.85
C VAL A 29 9.26 -14.19 -5.99
N LYS A 30 10.03 -14.66 -5.00
CA LYS A 30 10.90 -13.84 -4.15
C LYS A 30 11.95 -13.06 -4.89
N ILE A 31 12.67 -13.70 -5.81
CA ILE A 31 13.67 -13.04 -6.63
C ILE A 31 13.00 -11.98 -7.53
N ILE A 32 11.91 -12.34 -8.19
CA ILE A 32 11.19 -11.44 -9.11
C ILE A 32 10.72 -10.18 -8.38
N TYR A 33 10.02 -10.33 -7.24
CA TYR A 33 9.51 -9.16 -6.52
C TYR A 33 10.65 -8.33 -5.93
N THR A 34 11.73 -8.96 -5.44
CA THR A 34 12.86 -8.25 -4.81
C THR A 34 13.59 -7.38 -5.82
N VAL A 35 13.89 -7.92 -7.00
CA VAL A 35 14.54 -7.18 -8.09
C VAL A 35 13.64 -6.06 -8.59
N GLY A 36 12.36 -6.37 -8.85
CA GLY A 36 11.38 -5.38 -9.32
C GLY A 36 11.22 -4.21 -8.35
N TYR A 37 11.11 -4.50 -7.05
CA TYR A 37 10.97 -3.50 -6.01
C TYR A 37 12.23 -2.65 -5.83
N SER A 38 13.42 -3.25 -5.95
CA SER A 38 14.70 -2.52 -5.86
C SER A 38 14.86 -1.51 -6.99
N ILE A 39 14.54 -1.90 -8.23
CA ILE A 39 14.58 -1.02 -9.40
C ILE A 39 13.54 0.09 -9.24
N SER A 40 12.33 -0.24 -8.79
CA SER A 40 11.24 0.72 -8.57
C SER A 40 11.61 1.77 -7.52
N ILE A 41 12.11 1.38 -6.35
CA ILE A 41 12.56 2.32 -5.31
C ILE A 41 13.64 3.26 -5.86
N SER A 42 14.63 2.73 -6.57
CA SER A 42 15.76 3.52 -7.07
C SER A 42 15.28 4.60 -8.03
N SER A 43 14.40 4.24 -8.97
CA SER A 43 13.79 5.18 -9.92
C SER A 43 12.90 6.22 -9.23
N LEU A 44 12.03 5.78 -8.29
CA LEU A 44 11.15 6.67 -7.54
C LEU A 44 11.94 7.67 -6.67
N THR A 45 13.02 7.22 -6.04
CA THR A 45 13.88 8.07 -5.20
C THR A 45 14.54 9.16 -6.04
N LEU A 46 15.03 8.81 -7.23
CA LEU A 46 15.57 9.79 -8.19
C LEU A 46 14.49 10.80 -8.60
N ALA A 47 13.29 10.33 -8.94
CA ALA A 47 12.17 11.20 -9.33
C ALA A 47 11.78 12.18 -8.21
N VAL A 48 11.65 11.70 -6.97
CA VAL A 48 11.34 12.53 -5.79
C VAL A 48 12.45 13.55 -5.57
N THR A 49 13.71 13.15 -5.68
CA THR A 49 14.87 14.05 -5.51
C THR A 49 14.83 15.20 -6.52
N VAL A 50 14.59 14.88 -7.79
CA VAL A 50 14.44 15.88 -8.88
C VAL A 50 13.28 16.83 -8.57
N LEU A 51 12.09 16.32 -8.27
CA LEU A 51 10.90 17.14 -8.01
C LEU A 51 11.05 18.05 -6.78
N ILE A 52 11.79 17.62 -5.76
CA ILE A 52 12.08 18.44 -4.57
C ILE A 52 13.15 19.50 -4.85
N ALA A 53 14.21 19.14 -5.59
CA ALA A 53 15.33 20.04 -5.91
C ALA A 53 14.90 21.23 -6.77
N PHE A 54 14.08 20.99 -7.79
CA PHE A 54 13.61 22.06 -8.68
C PHE A 54 12.42 22.82 -8.09
N ARG A 55 12.70 23.94 -7.40
CA ARG A 55 11.66 24.84 -6.83
C ARG A 55 10.60 25.26 -7.84
N ARG A 56 10.96 25.40 -9.13
CA ARG A 56 10.06 25.76 -10.23
C ARG A 56 8.98 24.71 -10.52
N LEU A 57 9.20 23.46 -10.12
CA LEU A 57 8.25 22.35 -10.31
C LEU A 57 7.31 22.16 -9.10
N ARG A 58 7.39 22.99 -8.05
CA ARG A 58 6.55 22.88 -6.85
C ARG A 58 5.14 23.44 -7.06
N CYS A 59 4.35 22.71 -7.83
CA CYS A 59 2.92 22.93 -8.03
C CYS A 59 2.09 22.03 -7.09
N PRO A 60 0.82 22.36 -6.77
CA PRO A 60 -0.03 21.52 -5.93
C PRO A 60 -0.21 20.10 -6.51
N ARG A 61 -0.24 19.97 -7.84
CA ARG A 61 -0.25 18.68 -8.54
C ARG A 61 1.01 17.86 -8.26
N ASN A 62 2.18 18.49 -8.45
CA ASN A 62 3.47 17.83 -8.23
C ASN A 62 3.67 17.49 -6.75
N TYR A 63 3.10 18.25 -5.82
CA TYR A 63 3.09 17.88 -4.41
C TYR A 63 2.33 16.57 -4.14
N ILE A 64 1.14 16.39 -4.73
CA ILE A 64 0.38 15.13 -4.60
C ILE A 64 1.19 13.96 -5.20
N HIS A 65 1.83 14.15 -6.35
CA HIS A 65 2.69 13.13 -6.95
C HIS A 65 3.91 12.80 -6.07
N ILE A 66 4.56 13.79 -5.46
CA ILE A 66 5.68 13.55 -4.52
C ILE A 66 5.21 12.70 -3.34
N GLN A 67 4.07 13.05 -2.73
CA GLN A 67 3.51 12.29 -1.61
C GLN A 67 3.17 10.85 -2.02
N LEU A 68 2.54 10.67 -3.19
CA LEU A 68 2.27 9.34 -3.74
C LEU A 68 3.56 8.51 -3.93
N PHE A 69 4.58 9.07 -4.57
CA PHE A 69 5.86 8.38 -4.78
C PHE A 69 6.54 8.04 -3.45
N LEU A 70 6.47 8.94 -2.47
CA LEU A 70 6.94 8.69 -1.12
C LEU A 70 6.19 7.52 -0.46
N THR A 71 4.88 7.40 -0.66
CA THR A 71 4.12 6.23 -0.15
C THR A 71 4.53 4.92 -0.83
N PHE A 72 4.87 4.94 -2.11
CA PHE A 72 5.41 3.76 -2.81
C PHE A 72 6.77 3.34 -2.25
N ILE A 73 7.66 4.29 -2.00
CA ILE A 73 8.96 4.02 -1.38
C ILE A 73 8.76 3.42 0.02
N LEU A 74 7.94 4.05 0.86
CA LEU A 74 7.69 3.57 2.23
C LEU A 74 7.03 2.19 2.26
N LYS A 75 6.06 1.92 1.36
CA LYS A 75 5.44 0.60 1.22
C LYS A 75 6.48 -0.47 0.91
N THR A 76 7.37 -0.20 -0.04
CA THR A 76 8.37 -1.18 -0.44
C THR A 76 9.42 -1.40 0.65
N ILE A 77 9.85 -0.33 1.35
CA ILE A 77 10.71 -0.46 2.53
C ILE A 77 10.02 -1.30 3.61
N ALA A 78 8.73 -1.09 3.86
CA ALA A 78 7.97 -1.85 4.85
C ALA A 78 7.85 -3.35 4.49
N ILE A 79 7.70 -3.67 3.19
CA ILE A 79 7.72 -5.06 2.70
C ILE A 79 9.10 -5.67 2.96
N PHE A 80 10.19 -4.98 2.65
CA PHE A 80 11.54 -5.47 2.91
C PHE A 80 11.82 -5.69 4.40
N ILE A 81 11.36 -4.79 5.28
CA ILE A 81 11.50 -4.97 6.72
C ILE A 81 10.70 -6.20 7.18
N LYS A 82 9.46 -6.35 6.71
CA LYS A 82 8.63 -7.54 7.02
C LYS A 82 9.29 -8.83 6.55
N ASP A 83 9.82 -8.84 5.33
CA ASP A 83 10.48 -10.01 4.77
C ASP A 83 11.80 -10.30 5.51
N ALA A 84 12.61 -9.28 5.83
CA ALA A 84 13.80 -9.47 6.66
C ALA A 84 13.45 -10.06 8.03
N VAL A 85 12.43 -9.54 8.72
CA VAL A 85 12.02 -10.04 10.04
C VAL A 85 11.47 -11.48 9.99
N LEU A 86 10.76 -11.83 8.91
CA LEU A 86 10.21 -13.18 8.72
C LEU A 86 11.28 -14.20 8.30
N PHE A 87 12.15 -13.85 7.34
CA PHE A 87 13.13 -14.78 6.75
C PHE A 87 14.47 -14.86 7.49
N GLN A 88 14.84 -13.85 8.29
CA GLN A 88 16.08 -13.89 9.09
C GLN A 88 16.00 -14.89 10.26
N LYS A 89 14.81 -15.47 10.52
CA LYS A 89 14.55 -16.42 11.61
C LYS A 89 14.54 -17.90 11.21
N ASP A 90 14.81 -18.24 9.95
CA ASP A 90 14.92 -19.64 9.54
C ASP A 90 16.21 -20.32 10.08
N ASP A 91 17.22 -19.54 10.52
CA ASP A 91 18.53 -20.06 10.97
C ASP A 91 18.80 -19.97 12.48
N ILE A 92 17.93 -19.36 13.30
CA ILE A 92 18.18 -19.16 14.74
C ILE A 92 16.90 -19.37 15.57
N ASP A 93 16.85 -20.50 16.28
CA ASP A 93 15.97 -20.84 17.39
C ASP A 93 14.48 -20.45 17.26
N HIS A 94 13.66 -21.41 16.85
CA HIS A 94 12.18 -21.39 16.88
C HIS A 94 11.55 -21.08 18.26
N CYS A 95 12.35 -20.95 19.33
CA CYS A 95 11.89 -20.61 20.67
C CYS A 95 11.97 -19.12 21.04
N SER A 96 12.65 -18.32 20.24
CA SER A 96 12.59 -16.86 20.30
C SER A 96 11.66 -16.37 19.19
N PHE A 97 10.39 -16.78 19.29
CA PHE A 97 9.29 -16.11 18.61
C PHE A 97 9.34 -14.64 19.07
N SER A 98 10.04 -13.79 18.32
CA SER A 98 10.09 -12.35 18.54
C SER A 98 8.73 -11.79 18.18
N THR A 99 7.77 -12.09 19.05
CA THR A 99 6.35 -11.81 18.87
C THR A 99 6.17 -10.31 18.68
N THR A 100 6.87 -9.48 19.44
CA THR A 100 6.76 -8.03 19.34
C THR A 100 7.33 -7.45 18.04
N GLU A 101 8.52 -7.87 17.60
CA GLU A 101 9.12 -7.34 16.36
C GLU A 101 8.33 -7.77 15.12
N CYS A 102 7.86 -9.02 15.08
CA CYS A 102 7.03 -9.51 13.99
C CYS A 102 5.67 -8.77 13.95
N LYS A 103 5.01 -8.58 15.11
CA LYS A 103 3.76 -7.80 15.22
C LYS A 103 3.94 -6.37 14.72
N ILE A 104 4.99 -5.68 15.16
CA ILE A 104 5.30 -4.31 14.72
C ILE A 104 5.55 -4.27 13.21
N SER A 105 6.35 -5.19 12.69
CA SER A 105 6.68 -5.21 11.27
C SER A 105 5.47 -5.47 10.37
N VAL A 106 4.58 -6.39 10.77
CA VAL A 106 3.33 -6.68 10.05
C VAL A 106 2.38 -5.48 10.10
N ALA A 107 2.20 -4.87 11.27
CA ALA A 107 1.37 -3.67 11.44
C ALA A 107 1.90 -2.50 10.58
N PHE A 108 3.22 -2.29 10.58
CA PHE A 108 3.89 -1.29 9.76
C PHE A 108 3.65 -1.56 8.26
N CYS A 109 3.81 -2.80 7.81
CA CYS A 109 3.53 -3.20 6.43
C CYS A 109 2.08 -2.92 6.03
N HIS A 110 1.10 -3.29 6.86
CA HIS A 110 -0.31 -3.01 6.59
C HIS A 110 -0.61 -1.51 6.50
N TYR A 111 -0.02 -0.70 7.39
CA TYR A 111 -0.18 0.74 7.38
C TYR A 111 0.28 1.36 6.05
N PHE A 112 1.50 1.06 5.58
CA PHE A 112 2.00 1.64 4.33
C PHE A 112 1.30 1.07 3.10
N MET A 113 0.88 -0.19 3.12
CA MET A 113 0.05 -0.77 2.07
C MET A 113 -1.26 0.02 1.92
N MET A 114 -1.97 0.24 3.03
CA MET A 114 -3.23 0.99 3.05
C MET A 114 -3.03 2.45 2.66
N THR A 115 -1.99 3.09 3.19
CA THR A 115 -1.63 4.47 2.88
C THR A 115 -1.32 4.66 1.39
N ASN A 116 -0.63 3.71 0.76
CA ASN A 116 -0.37 3.74 -0.68
C ASN A 116 -1.66 3.70 -1.51
N PHE A 117 -2.61 2.82 -1.16
CA PHE A 117 -3.91 2.79 -1.85
C PHE A 117 -4.76 4.03 -1.62
N MET A 118 -4.71 4.62 -0.42
CA MET A 118 -5.41 5.89 -0.14
C MET A 118 -4.81 7.06 -0.90
N TRP A 119 -3.48 7.13 -1.03
CA TRP A 119 -2.83 8.17 -1.82
C TRP A 119 -3.10 8.04 -3.33
N LEU A 120 -3.20 6.81 -3.85
CA LEU A 120 -3.68 6.55 -5.22
C LEU A 120 -5.11 7.08 -5.41
N LEU A 121 -5.99 6.84 -4.44
CA LEU A 121 -7.36 7.35 -4.46
C LEU A 121 -7.40 8.89 -4.40
N VAL A 122 -6.58 9.51 -3.54
CA VAL A 122 -6.49 10.97 -3.40
C VAL A 122 -6.02 11.62 -4.71
N GLU A 123 -5.03 11.03 -5.39
CA GLU A 123 -4.59 11.49 -6.70
C GLU A 123 -5.71 11.40 -7.75
N ALA A 124 -6.41 10.27 -7.82
CA ALA A 124 -7.52 10.06 -8.75
C ALA A 124 -8.68 11.03 -8.49
N LEU A 125 -9.05 11.26 -7.22
CA LEU A 125 -10.06 12.24 -6.83
C LEU A 125 -9.63 13.66 -7.20
N TYR A 126 -8.37 14.03 -6.94
CA TYR A 126 -7.83 15.34 -7.28
C TYR A 126 -7.89 15.61 -8.79
N LEU A 127 -7.48 14.63 -9.61
CA LEU A 127 -7.56 14.72 -11.07
C LEU A 127 -9.00 14.80 -11.57
N ASN A 128 -9.91 13.99 -11.02
CA ASN A 128 -11.31 13.99 -11.41
C ASN A 128 -12.00 15.33 -11.06
N CYS A 129 -11.73 15.90 -9.87
CA CYS A 129 -12.21 17.23 -9.50
C CYS A 129 -11.69 18.33 -10.44
N LEU A 130 -10.41 18.25 -10.83
CA LEU A 130 -9.81 19.19 -11.78
C LEU A 130 -10.49 19.13 -13.16
N LEU A 131 -10.83 17.93 -13.64
CA LEU A 131 -11.47 17.74 -14.95
C LEU A 131 -12.94 18.16 -14.98
N LEU A 132 -13.68 17.93 -13.89
CA LEU A 132 -15.09 18.29 -13.76
C LEU A 132 -15.31 19.78 -13.46
N SER A 133 -14.24 20.56 -13.33
CA SER A 133 -14.26 21.99 -12.99
C SER A 133 -15.02 22.31 -11.70
N SER A 134 -15.30 21.30 -10.87
CA SER A 134 -15.98 21.41 -9.59
C SER A 134 -14.93 21.67 -8.51
N PHE A 135 -14.16 22.76 -8.66
CA PHE A 135 -13.25 23.20 -7.62
C PHE A 135 -14.04 23.95 -6.55
N PRO A 136 -14.17 23.41 -5.33
CA PRO A 136 -14.32 24.29 -4.18
C PRO A 136 -13.00 25.04 -4.10
N HIS A 137 -12.99 26.31 -4.50
CA HIS A 137 -11.82 27.19 -4.54
C HIS A 137 -11.23 27.37 -3.13
N GLY A 138 -10.40 26.44 -2.67
CA GLY A 138 -9.88 26.53 -1.31
C GLY A 138 -8.67 25.68 -1.05
N ARG A 139 -7.60 26.34 -0.58
CA ARG A 139 -6.48 25.75 0.18
C ARG A 139 -6.98 24.75 1.23
N ARG A 140 -8.18 24.96 1.77
CA ARG A 140 -8.87 24.07 2.72
C ARG A 140 -9.22 22.69 2.15
N TYR A 141 -9.73 22.60 0.93
CA TYR A 141 -10.07 21.29 0.31
C TYR A 141 -8.81 20.45 0.07
N PHE A 142 -7.75 21.08 -0.41
CA PHE A 142 -6.44 20.44 -0.57
C PHE A 142 -5.91 19.87 0.75
N TRP A 143 -5.94 20.65 1.84
CA TRP A 143 -5.54 20.17 3.16
C TRP A 143 -6.43 19.03 3.67
N TRP A 144 -7.73 19.06 3.35
CA TRP A 144 -8.65 17.98 3.71
C TRP A 144 -8.31 16.68 2.98
N LEU A 145 -7.93 16.74 1.69
CA LEU A 145 -7.44 15.58 0.94
C LEU A 145 -6.14 14.99 1.54
N VAL A 146 -5.21 15.85 1.94
CA VAL A 146 -3.95 15.40 2.59
C VAL A 146 -4.25 14.75 3.94
N LEU A 147 -5.14 15.34 4.75
CA LEU A 147 -5.58 14.76 6.02
C LEU A 147 -6.26 13.41 5.79
N PHE A 148 -7.09 13.29 4.75
CA PHE A 148 -7.75 12.04 4.39
C PHE A 148 -6.74 10.97 3.97
N GLY A 149 -5.75 11.31 3.13
CA GLY A 149 -4.74 10.37 2.64
C GLY A 149 -3.85 9.76 3.73
N TRP A 150 -3.52 10.50 4.78
CA TRP A 150 -2.72 10.00 5.91
C TRP A 150 -3.57 9.53 7.09
N GLY A 151 -4.59 10.30 7.46
CA GLY A 151 -5.38 10.07 8.67
C GLY A 151 -6.31 8.86 8.57
N PHE A 152 -6.88 8.58 7.40
CA PHE A 152 -7.76 7.43 7.21
C PHE A 152 -7.00 6.10 7.41
N PRO A 153 -5.83 5.86 6.77
CA PRO A 153 -4.99 4.71 7.10
C PRO A 153 -4.63 4.61 8.58
N THR A 154 -4.19 5.71 9.21
CA THR A 154 -3.81 5.69 10.64
C THR A 154 -4.97 5.24 11.52
N PHE A 155 -6.17 5.76 11.30
CA PHE A 155 -7.35 5.40 12.08
C PHE A 155 -7.66 3.90 11.98
N PHE A 156 -7.77 3.36 10.76
CA PHE A 156 -8.10 1.95 10.58
C PHE A 156 -7.00 1.02 11.08
N THR A 157 -5.73 1.37 10.89
CA THR A 157 -4.62 0.58 11.42
C THR A 157 -4.63 0.56 12.95
N VAL A 158 -4.85 1.71 13.62
CA VAL A 158 -4.90 1.75 15.09
C VAL A 158 -6.07 0.93 15.62
N VAL A 159 -7.26 1.04 15.03
CA VAL A 159 -8.43 0.23 15.43
C VAL A 159 -8.14 -1.27 15.25
N TRP A 160 -7.48 -1.66 14.16
CA TRP A 160 -7.08 -3.06 13.95
C TRP A 160 -6.04 -3.55 14.94
N ILE A 161 -5.00 -2.75 15.23
CA ILE A 161 -3.98 -3.07 16.23
C ILE A 161 -4.64 -3.29 17.59
N LEU A 162 -5.53 -2.38 18.00
CA LEU A 162 -6.26 -2.51 19.27
C LEU A 162 -7.12 -3.77 19.28
N ALA A 163 -7.89 -4.03 18.22
CA ALA A 163 -8.69 -5.25 18.12
C ALA A 163 -7.82 -6.51 18.23
N LYS A 164 -6.66 -6.54 17.58
CA LYS A 164 -5.72 -7.66 17.67
C LYS A 164 -5.13 -7.84 19.07
N LEU A 165 -4.74 -6.75 19.74
CA LEU A 165 -4.22 -6.80 21.11
C LEU A 165 -5.26 -7.30 22.12
N TYR A 166 -6.53 -6.93 21.97
CA TYR A 166 -7.58 -7.29 22.92
C TYR A 166 -8.15 -8.70 22.71
N PHE A 167 -8.28 -9.15 21.45
CA PHE A 167 -9.01 -10.38 21.13
C PHE A 167 -8.12 -11.57 20.75
N GLU A 168 -6.93 -11.34 20.16
CA GLU A 168 -6.09 -12.40 19.58
C GLU A 168 -4.59 -12.06 19.69
N ASP A 169 -4.04 -11.99 20.91
CA ASP A 169 -2.60 -11.72 21.13
C ASP A 169 -1.69 -12.96 21.02
N THR A 170 -2.06 -13.92 20.17
CA THR A 170 -1.32 -15.19 20.01
C THR A 170 -0.50 -15.20 18.72
N ALA A 171 0.80 -15.52 18.82
CA ALA A 171 1.76 -15.59 17.71
C ALA A 171 1.96 -14.26 16.93
N CYS A 172 2.56 -14.33 15.73
CA CYS A 172 2.71 -13.17 14.85
C CYS A 172 1.41 -12.91 14.08
N TRP A 173 1.05 -11.64 13.90
CA TRP A 173 -0.20 -11.22 13.25
C TRP A 173 -0.27 -11.48 11.73
N ASP A 174 0.62 -12.32 11.19
CA ASP A 174 0.65 -12.73 9.78
C ASP A 174 -0.29 -13.93 9.51
N ILE A 175 -0.66 -14.70 10.55
CA ILE A 175 -1.51 -15.90 10.43
C ILE A 175 -2.98 -15.50 10.55
N ASN A 176 -3.69 -15.45 9.42
CA ASN A 176 -5.09 -15.03 9.32
C ASN A 176 -6.06 -16.20 9.14
N GLN A 177 -5.94 -17.26 9.94
CA GLN A 177 -6.88 -18.40 9.88
C GLN A 177 -8.25 -17.99 10.45
N GLY A 178 -9.23 -17.73 9.57
CA GLY A 178 -10.65 -17.65 9.90
C GLY A 178 -11.13 -16.41 10.67
N SER A 179 -10.24 -15.48 11.01
CA SER A 179 -10.60 -14.35 11.87
C SER A 179 -11.34 -13.23 11.10
N PRO A 180 -12.53 -12.79 11.56
CA PRO A 180 -13.29 -11.69 10.94
C PRO A 180 -12.53 -10.35 10.99
N TYR A 181 -11.56 -10.19 11.89
CA TYR A 181 -10.76 -8.98 12.03
C TYR A 181 -9.83 -8.72 10.84
N TRP A 182 -9.55 -9.72 9.99
CA TRP A 182 -8.82 -9.51 8.74
C TRP A 182 -9.56 -8.55 7.79
N TRP A 183 -10.88 -8.63 7.77
CA TRP A 183 -11.70 -7.82 6.88
C TRP A 183 -11.68 -6.34 7.26
N LEU A 184 -11.33 -6.01 8.51
CA LEU A 184 -11.19 -4.64 8.99
C LEU A 184 -10.08 -3.86 8.26
N ILE A 185 -8.99 -4.55 7.86
CA ILE A 185 -7.94 -3.97 7.01
C ILE A 185 -8.25 -4.17 5.53
N LYS A 186 -8.65 -5.40 5.15
CA LYS A 186 -8.83 -5.75 3.74
C LYS A 186 -9.99 -4.99 3.09
N GLY A 187 -11.09 -4.80 3.82
CA GLY A 187 -12.30 -4.13 3.34
C GLY A 187 -12.03 -2.71 2.84
N PRO A 188 -11.44 -1.81 3.66
CA PRO A 188 -11.07 -0.47 3.23
C PRO A 188 -10.15 -0.43 1.99
N ILE A 189 -9.21 -1.39 1.89
CA ILE A 189 -8.32 -1.49 0.72
C ILE A 189 -9.12 -1.85 -0.55
N ILE A 190 -9.98 -2.87 -0.49
CA ILE A 190 -10.80 -3.30 -1.64
C ILE A 190 -11.73 -2.17 -2.08
N ILE A 191 -12.39 -1.48 -1.13
CA ILE A 191 -13.25 -0.34 -1.42
C ILE A 191 -12.46 0.76 -2.13
N SER A 192 -11.27 1.11 -1.61
CA SER A 192 -10.40 2.13 -2.22
C SER A 192 -10.01 1.78 -3.65
N VAL A 193 -9.65 0.52 -3.91
CA VAL A 193 -9.32 0.02 -5.26
C VAL A 193 -10.54 0.12 -6.20
N GLY A 194 -11.72 -0.29 -5.73
CA GLY A 194 -12.96 -0.22 -6.51
C GLY A 194 -13.34 1.22 -6.89
N VAL A 195 -13.25 2.15 -5.94
CA VAL A 195 -13.52 3.57 -6.20
C VAL A 195 -12.48 4.15 -7.17
N ASN A 196 -11.20 3.84 -6.99
CA ASN A 196 -10.15 4.29 -7.89
C ASN A 196 -10.40 3.81 -9.33
N PHE A 197 -10.83 2.55 -9.51
CA PHE A 197 -11.19 2.02 -10.82
C PHE A 197 -12.34 2.79 -11.48
N ILE A 198 -13.41 3.10 -10.73
CA ILE A 198 -14.53 3.91 -11.24
C ILE A 198 -14.07 5.30 -11.68
N LEU A 199 -13.23 5.95 -10.88
CA LEU A 199 -12.66 7.27 -11.21
C LEU A 199 -11.79 7.21 -12.47
N PHE A 200 -10.97 6.17 -12.60
CA PHE A 200 -10.14 5.95 -13.78
C PHE A 200 -10.98 5.85 -15.07
N ILE A 201 -12.07 5.07 -15.05
CA ILE A 201 -12.99 4.96 -16.18
C ILE A 201 -13.65 6.33 -16.50
N ASN A 202 -14.03 7.10 -15.48
CA ASN A 202 -14.60 8.43 -15.68
C ASN A 202 -13.59 9.41 -16.31
N ILE A 203 -12.33 9.38 -15.87
CA ILE A 203 -11.25 10.20 -16.43
C ILE A 203 -11.04 9.85 -17.91
N ILE A 204 -10.95 8.56 -18.25
CA ILE A 204 -10.82 8.11 -19.65
C ILE A 204 -12.00 8.60 -20.49
N ARG A 205 -13.24 8.45 -20.00
CA ARG A 205 -14.43 8.93 -20.72
C ARG A 205 -14.39 10.44 -21.00
N ILE A 206 -13.97 11.24 -20.02
CA ILE A 206 -13.84 12.69 -20.18
C ILE A 206 -12.74 13.03 -21.19
N LEU A 207 -11.59 12.36 -21.10
CA LEU A 207 -10.47 12.57 -22.02
C LEU A 207 -10.86 12.21 -23.46
N LEU A 208 -11.52 11.07 -23.67
CA LEU A 208 -12.01 10.65 -24.98
C LEU A 208 -13.05 11.64 -25.56
N LYS A 209 -13.96 12.17 -24.73
CA LYS A 209 -14.90 13.22 -25.16
C LYS A 209 -14.20 14.50 -25.58
N LYS A 210 -13.12 14.89 -24.89
CA LYS A 210 -12.31 16.07 -25.25
C LYS A 210 -11.42 15.85 -26.47
N LEU A 211 -11.07 14.60 -26.76
CA LEU A 211 -10.27 14.22 -27.93
C LEU A 211 -11.14 13.97 -29.19
N ASP A 212 -12.48 14.05 -29.08
CA ASP A 212 -13.37 13.81 -30.20
C ASP A 212 -13.14 14.86 -31.31
N PRO A 213 -12.67 14.45 -32.51
CA PRO A 213 -12.30 15.37 -33.59
C PRO A 213 -13.44 16.25 -34.08
N ARG A 214 -14.71 15.92 -33.78
CA ARG A 214 -15.87 16.78 -34.09
C ARG A 214 -15.84 18.11 -33.34
N GLN A 215 -15.34 18.16 -32.10
CA GLN A 215 -15.17 19.42 -31.36
C GLN A 215 -13.96 20.22 -31.86
N ILE A 216 -12.90 19.54 -32.29
CA ILE A 216 -11.70 20.18 -32.83
C ILE A 216 -12.02 20.88 -34.17
N ASN A 217 -12.75 20.20 -35.06
CA ASN A 217 -13.16 20.78 -36.35
C ASN A 217 -14.17 21.93 -36.19
N PHE A 218 -15.02 21.92 -35.16
CA PHE A 218 -15.95 23.01 -34.87
C PHE A 218 -15.25 24.26 -34.29
N ASN A 219 -14.29 24.09 -33.38
CA ASN A 219 -13.50 25.23 -32.89
C ASN A 219 -12.64 25.86 -33.99
N ASN A 220 -12.06 25.04 -34.87
CA ASN A 220 -11.29 25.56 -36.00
C ASN A 220 -12.17 26.35 -36.97
N SER A 221 -13.38 25.88 -37.30
CA SER A 221 -14.28 26.61 -38.22
C SER A 221 -14.85 27.90 -37.63
N CYS A 222 -15.04 27.99 -36.31
CA CYS A 222 -15.39 29.24 -35.62
C CYS A 222 -14.23 30.24 -35.52
N GLN A 223 -12.98 29.80 -35.62
CA GLN A 223 -11.80 30.68 -35.56
C GLN A 223 -11.46 31.32 -36.91
N TYR A 224 -12.02 30.81 -38.01
CA TYR A 224 -11.85 31.35 -39.38
C TYR A 224 -13.06 32.15 -39.89
N ARG A 225 -14.01 32.51 -39.01
CA ARG A 225 -15.15 33.37 -39.33
C ARG A 225 -15.11 34.63 -38.48
#